data_AF-A0A937JTI4-F1
#
_entry.id   AF-A0A937JTI4-F1
#
_cell.length_a   1.000
_cell.length_b   1.000
_cell.length_c   1.000
_cell.angle_alpha   90.00
_cell.angle_beta   90.00
_cell.angle_gamma   90.00
#
_symmetry.space_group_name_H-M   'P 1'
#
loop_
_entity.id
_entity.type
_entity.pdbx_description
1 polymer ?
#
loop_
_entity_poly.entity_id
_entity_poly.type
_entity_poly.pdbx_seq_one_letter_code
_entity_poly.pdbx_strand_id
1 'polypeptide(L)'
;MPAHSTATLAAPRTFWSEAALAAAVDAVFAEALVEELAAAFRDEPSAEPAITDDAHQAPVIVLPDTDTLIRQAGIATGPCPPDPRIPTRSGQLARTAGRCAARAAWVLLKYSTLFAAGVLVCSIRLLWDLTFPRAGTTRQLETAPDPRPEAVRALRAADFLQATSETIRVRGWMQGDFVTPDGVCVIGAERELVHSGYASRKTATDANVYLRSVIGRRSIPRWNDNLQRTEEQVHRALLAAAERARTAAQ
;
A
#
# COMPACT_ATOMS: atom_id res chain seq x y z
N MET A 1 -20.26 -48.36 31.72
CA MET A 1 -19.77 -47.73 30.48
C MET A 1 -20.22 -46.29 30.45
N PRO A 2 -19.35 -45.30 30.71
CA PRO A 2 -19.71 -43.89 30.63
C PRO A 2 -19.54 -43.38 29.18
N ALA A 3 -20.55 -42.65 28.70
CA ALA A 3 -20.53 -41.96 27.42
C ALA A 3 -19.70 -40.68 27.53
N HIS A 4 -18.60 -40.58 26.78
CA HIS A 4 -17.86 -39.33 26.63
C HIS A 4 -18.60 -38.43 25.65
N SER A 5 -19.27 -37.41 26.17
CA SER A 5 -19.75 -36.26 25.39
C SER A 5 -18.57 -35.48 24.84
N THR A 6 -18.33 -35.60 23.54
CA THR A 6 -17.43 -34.72 22.78
C THR A 6 -18.06 -33.35 22.62
N ALA A 7 -17.82 -32.47 23.60
CA ALA A 7 -18.14 -31.06 23.46
C ALA A 7 -17.25 -30.45 22.37
N THR A 8 -17.87 -30.04 21.27
CA THR A 8 -17.21 -29.27 20.20
C THR A 8 -16.84 -27.90 20.77
N LEU A 9 -15.60 -27.74 21.22
CA LEU A 9 -15.06 -26.43 21.62
C LEU A 9 -15.03 -25.53 20.38
N ALA A 10 -15.98 -24.60 20.30
CA ALA A 10 -15.96 -23.53 19.32
C ALA A 10 -14.67 -22.74 19.50
N ALA A 11 -13.81 -22.75 18.48
CA ALA A 11 -12.55 -22.01 18.52
C ALA A 11 -12.81 -20.53 18.86
N PRO A 12 -12.17 -19.97 19.89
CA PRO A 12 -12.39 -18.58 20.28
C PRO A 12 -12.04 -17.64 19.13
N ARG A 13 -12.82 -16.57 18.97
CA ARG A 13 -12.73 -15.61 17.85
C ARG A 13 -11.40 -14.86 17.74
N THR A 14 -10.49 -15.05 18.69
CA THR A 14 -9.14 -14.47 18.70
C THR A 14 -8.21 -15.02 17.60
N PHE A 15 -8.59 -16.12 16.94
CA PHE A 15 -7.80 -16.70 15.84
C PHE A 15 -8.14 -16.16 14.43
N TRP A 16 -9.03 -15.17 14.32
CA TRP A 16 -9.60 -14.77 13.03
C TRP A 16 -8.84 -13.62 12.34
N SER A 17 -7.84 -13.04 13.00
CA SER A 17 -6.91 -12.11 12.37
C SER A 17 -5.47 -12.38 12.83
N GLU A 18 -4.52 -12.22 11.91
CA GLU A 18 -3.09 -12.36 12.17
C GLU A 18 -2.62 -11.45 13.31
N ALA A 19 -3.21 -10.25 13.42
CA ALA A 19 -2.94 -9.31 14.49
C ALA A 19 -3.43 -9.80 15.87
N ALA A 20 -4.60 -10.45 15.94
CA ALA A 20 -5.12 -11.00 17.19
C ALA A 20 -4.34 -12.24 17.64
N LEU A 21 -3.86 -13.05 16.69
CA LEU A 21 -2.95 -14.17 16.98
C LEU A 21 -1.61 -13.68 17.51
N ALA A 22 -1.00 -12.67 16.88
CA ALA A 22 0.27 -12.11 17.35
C ALA A 22 0.14 -11.55 18.78
N ALA A 23 -0.93 -10.81 19.07
CA ALA A 23 -1.19 -10.27 20.40
C ALA A 23 -1.41 -11.36 21.47
N ALA A 24 -2.08 -12.47 21.11
CA ALA A 24 -2.28 -13.59 22.02
C ALA A 24 -0.98 -14.35 22.31
N VAL A 25 -0.12 -14.52 21.30
CA VAL A 25 1.19 -15.16 21.45
C VAL A 25 2.09 -14.31 22.34
N ASP A 26 2.16 -12.99 22.10
CA ASP A 26 2.97 -12.07 22.91
C ASP A 26 2.54 -12.08 24.39
N ALA A 27 1.24 -12.17 24.67
CA ALA A 27 0.73 -12.24 26.04
C ALA A 27 1.17 -13.52 26.77
N VAL A 28 1.11 -14.68 26.11
CA VAL A 28 1.53 -15.96 26.70
C VAL A 28 3.05 -15.99 26.96
N PHE A 29 3.85 -15.45 26.04
CA PHE A 29 5.29 -15.36 26.24
C PHE A 29 5.67 -14.39 27.36
N ALA A 30 4.95 -13.26 27.50
CA ALA A 30 5.18 -12.32 28.60
C ALA A 30 4.91 -12.97 29.96
N GLU A 31 3.84 -13.74 30.10
CA GLU A 31 3.52 -14.45 31.35
C GLU A 31 4.57 -15.52 31.70
N ALA A 32 4.96 -16.35 30.73
CA ALA A 32 5.99 -17.38 30.93
C ALA A 32 7.35 -16.78 31.34
N LEU A 33 7.72 -15.64 30.74
CA LEU A 33 8.98 -14.97 31.05
C LEU A 33 8.98 -14.37 32.46
N VAL A 34 7.86 -13.83 32.92
CA VAL A 34 7.72 -13.32 34.30
C VAL A 34 7.82 -14.45 35.32
N GLU A 35 7.26 -15.62 35.02
CA GLU A 35 7.31 -16.78 35.90
C GLU A 35 8.73 -17.36 36.03
N GLU A 36 9.47 -17.49 34.92
CA GLU A 36 10.88 -17.90 34.94
C GLU A 36 11.77 -16.90 35.70
N LEU A 37 11.55 -15.60 35.48
CA LEU A 37 12.32 -14.56 36.19
C LEU A 37 12.08 -14.62 37.70
N ALA A 38 10.82 -14.83 38.11
CA ALA A 38 10.44 -14.98 39.51
C ALA A 38 10.96 -16.29 40.14
N ALA A 39 11.21 -17.33 39.35
CA ALA A 39 11.89 -18.55 39.80
C ALA A 39 13.39 -18.29 39.99
N ALA A 40 14.05 -17.64 39.03
CA ALA A 40 15.48 -17.33 39.09
C ALA A 40 15.85 -16.46 40.30
N PHE A 41 15.00 -15.50 40.69
CA PHE A 41 15.23 -14.68 41.89
C PHE A 41 14.99 -15.40 43.22
N ARG A 42 14.26 -16.52 43.22
CA ARG A 42 14.08 -17.35 44.43
C ARG A 42 15.25 -18.30 44.66
N ASP A 43 15.99 -18.63 43.60
CA ASP A 43 17.12 -19.56 43.61
C ASP A 43 18.49 -18.89 43.78
N GLU A 44 18.57 -17.60 44.17
CA GLU A 44 19.83 -17.05 44.68
C GLU A 44 20.05 -17.50 46.14
N PRO A 45 20.94 -18.47 46.43
CA PRO A 45 21.35 -18.72 47.79
C PRO A 45 22.12 -17.50 48.29
N SER A 46 21.56 -16.80 49.28
CA SER A 46 22.29 -15.85 50.11
C SER A 46 23.36 -16.62 50.90
N ALA A 47 24.50 -16.87 50.26
CA ALA A 47 25.71 -17.30 50.91
C ALA A 47 26.56 -16.04 51.19
N GLU A 48 26.35 -15.43 52.36
CA GLU A 48 27.32 -14.51 52.93
C GLU A 48 28.65 -15.24 53.13
N PRO A 49 29.76 -14.81 52.53
CA PRO A 49 31.06 -15.36 52.87
C PRO A 49 31.54 -14.71 54.17
N ALA A 50 31.54 -15.51 55.24
CA ALA A 50 32.29 -15.22 56.44
C ALA A 50 33.79 -15.15 56.09
N ILE A 51 34.36 -13.95 56.19
CA ILE A 51 35.79 -13.71 56.09
C ILE A 51 36.44 -14.29 57.35
N THR A 52 37.08 -15.44 57.22
CA THR A 52 38.11 -15.89 58.16
C THR A 52 39.45 -15.87 57.44
N ASP A 53 40.26 -14.87 57.81
CA ASP A 53 41.70 -14.85 57.62
C ASP A 53 42.30 -16.13 58.20
N ASP A 54 42.80 -17.02 57.36
CA ASP A 54 43.96 -17.83 57.71
C ASP A 54 44.67 -18.37 56.46
N ALA A 55 45.99 -18.32 56.53
CA ALA A 55 46.91 -18.56 55.44
C ALA A 55 46.83 -19.99 54.88
N HIS A 56 46.19 -20.15 53.73
CA HIS A 56 46.35 -21.34 52.89
C HIS A 56 46.91 -20.91 51.53
N GLN A 57 48.22 -21.06 51.39
CA GLN A 57 48.90 -21.00 50.10
C GLN A 57 48.45 -22.21 49.28
N ALA A 58 47.39 -22.03 48.50
CA ALA A 58 46.87 -23.05 47.62
C ALA A 58 47.98 -23.47 46.62
N PRO A 59 48.14 -24.77 46.34
CA PRO A 59 49.11 -25.24 45.36
C PRO A 59 48.76 -24.63 44.00
N VAL A 60 49.71 -23.90 43.41
CA VAL A 60 49.57 -23.35 42.07
C VAL A 60 49.56 -24.54 41.10
N ILE A 61 48.36 -24.97 40.71
CA ILE A 61 48.16 -25.95 39.66
C ILE A 61 48.54 -25.27 38.35
N VAL A 62 49.76 -25.50 37.87
CA VAL A 62 50.19 -25.06 36.54
C VAL A 62 49.57 -26.03 35.54
N LEU A 63 48.50 -25.61 34.87
CA LEU A 63 47.91 -26.40 33.80
C LEU A 63 48.91 -26.50 32.64
N PRO A 64 49.14 -27.71 32.10
CA PRO A 64 49.98 -27.87 30.92
C PRO A 64 49.37 -27.15 29.72
N ASP A 65 50.22 -26.62 28.84
CA ASP A 65 49.80 -25.92 27.64
C ASP A 65 48.98 -26.85 26.71
N THR A 66 48.05 -26.24 25.99
CA THR A 66 47.03 -26.91 25.16
C THR A 66 47.67 -27.87 24.16
N ASP A 67 48.79 -27.48 23.56
CA ASP A 67 49.54 -28.33 22.61
C ASP A 67 50.15 -29.57 23.29
N THR A 68 50.51 -29.45 24.56
CA THR A 68 51.05 -30.56 25.36
C THR A 68 49.96 -31.57 25.66
N LEU A 69 48.75 -31.09 26.00
CA LEU A 69 47.57 -31.93 26.20
C LEU A 69 47.15 -32.63 24.91
N ILE A 70 47.16 -31.94 23.77
CA ILE A 70 46.83 -32.51 22.45
C ILE A 70 47.81 -33.63 22.08
N ARG A 71 49.13 -33.43 22.30
CA ARG A 71 50.13 -34.48 22.06
C ARG A 71 50.03 -35.64 23.03
N GLN A 72 49.84 -35.39 24.33
CA GLN A 72 49.68 -36.43 25.35
C GLN A 72 48.44 -37.30 25.09
N ALA A 73 47.36 -36.69 24.59
CA ALA A 73 46.15 -37.40 24.20
C ALA A 73 46.28 -38.17 22.87
N GLY A 74 47.41 -38.05 22.16
CA GLY A 74 47.63 -38.70 20.87
C GLY A 74 46.68 -38.22 19.77
N ILE A 75 46.12 -37.01 19.90
CA ILE A 75 45.15 -36.48 18.93
C ILE A 75 45.92 -36.05 17.68
N ALA A 76 45.75 -36.80 16.58
CA ALA A 76 46.32 -36.44 15.29
C ALA A 76 45.62 -35.20 14.72
N THR A 77 46.27 -34.04 14.82
CA THR A 77 45.77 -32.78 14.25
C THR A 77 46.01 -32.73 12.73
N GLY A 78 45.21 -33.49 11.98
CA GLY A 78 45.12 -33.35 10.52
C GLY A 78 44.17 -32.22 10.11
N PRO A 79 44.19 -31.77 8.84
CA PRO A 79 43.18 -30.85 8.33
C PRO A 79 41.79 -31.48 8.55
N CYS A 80 40.91 -30.73 9.22
CA CYS A 80 39.55 -31.17 9.49
C CYS A 80 38.87 -31.59 8.17
N PRO A 81 38.30 -32.81 8.07
CA PRO A 81 37.62 -33.24 6.87
C PRO A 81 36.49 -32.25 6.54
N PRO A 82 36.27 -31.93 5.25
CA PRO A 82 35.25 -30.96 4.86
C PRO A 82 33.89 -31.43 5.35
N ASP A 83 33.22 -30.61 6.16
CA ASP A 83 31.91 -30.90 6.73
C ASP A 83 30.88 -31.08 5.60
N PRO A 84 30.21 -32.25 5.50
CA PRO A 84 29.21 -32.52 4.45
C PRO A 84 28.00 -31.58 4.52
N ARG A 85 27.81 -30.85 5.63
CA ARG A 85 26.72 -29.88 5.81
C ARG A 85 27.04 -28.51 5.23
N ILE A 86 28.31 -28.21 4.94
CA ILE A 86 28.70 -26.91 4.39
C ILE A 86 28.54 -26.96 2.87
N PRO A 87 27.58 -26.23 2.28
CA PRO A 87 27.36 -26.26 0.85
C PRO A 87 28.58 -25.71 0.11
N THR A 88 29.06 -26.46 -0.87
CA THR A 88 30.17 -26.07 -1.73
C THR A 88 29.87 -24.75 -2.45
N ARG A 89 30.91 -23.97 -2.76
CA ARG A 89 30.78 -22.68 -3.45
C ARG A 89 30.01 -22.80 -4.77
N SER A 90 30.19 -23.91 -5.50
CA SER A 90 29.43 -24.22 -6.72
C SER A 90 27.94 -24.46 -6.43
N GLY A 91 27.59 -25.16 -5.35
CA GLY A 91 26.22 -25.36 -4.92
C GLY A 91 25.51 -24.05 -4.51
N GLN A 92 26.25 -23.12 -3.89
CA GLN A 92 25.72 -21.78 -3.57
C GLN A 92 25.45 -20.97 -4.84
N LEU A 93 26.36 -20.99 -5.81
CA LEU A 93 26.19 -20.30 -7.11
C LEU A 93 25.02 -20.87 -7.93
N ALA A 94 24.83 -22.19 -7.92
CA ALA A 94 23.68 -22.81 -8.59
C ALA A 94 22.34 -22.36 -7.98
N ARG A 95 22.29 -22.23 -6.64
CA ARG A 95 21.09 -21.75 -5.93
C ARG A 95 20.77 -20.29 -6.23
N THR A 96 21.78 -19.42 -6.30
CA THR A 96 21.56 -18.01 -6.62
C THR A 96 21.13 -17.83 -8.08
N ALA A 97 21.77 -18.55 -9.02
CA ALA A 97 21.37 -18.56 -10.43
C ALA A 97 19.92 -19.03 -10.61
N GLY A 98 19.50 -20.09 -9.91
CA GLY A 98 18.12 -20.58 -9.96
C GLY A 98 17.09 -19.55 -9.48
N ARG A 99 17.39 -18.79 -8.41
CA ARG A 99 16.50 -17.72 -7.92
C ARG A 99 16.38 -16.57 -8.93
N CYS A 100 17.48 -16.19 -9.58
CA CYS A 100 17.46 -15.16 -10.61
C CYS A 100 16.66 -15.60 -11.84
N ALA A 101 16.85 -16.83 -12.31
CA ALA A 101 16.09 -17.39 -13.43
C ALA A 101 14.58 -17.46 -13.12
N ALA A 102 14.20 -17.90 -11.92
CA ALA A 102 12.81 -17.94 -11.49
C ALA A 102 12.15 -16.55 -11.46
N ARG A 103 12.87 -15.53 -10.96
CA ARG A 103 12.39 -14.14 -10.98
C ARG A 103 12.23 -13.61 -12.40
N ALA A 104 13.20 -13.87 -13.28
CA ALA A 104 13.13 -13.46 -14.68
C ALA A 104 11.94 -14.12 -15.39
N ALA A 105 11.74 -15.42 -15.19
CA ALA A 105 10.61 -16.16 -15.75
C ALA A 105 9.27 -15.61 -15.24
N TRP A 106 9.16 -15.32 -13.94
CA TRP A 106 7.95 -14.71 -13.36
C TRP A 106 7.66 -13.33 -13.95
N VAL A 107 8.69 -12.49 -14.10
CA VAL A 107 8.56 -11.16 -14.70
C VAL A 107 8.11 -11.26 -16.15
N LEU A 108 8.73 -12.15 -16.95
CA LEU A 108 8.34 -12.39 -18.34
C LEU A 108 6.90 -12.87 -18.45
N LEU A 109 6.47 -13.81 -17.61
CA LEU A 109 5.09 -14.31 -17.56
C LEU A 109 4.10 -13.19 -17.21
N LYS A 110 4.44 -12.33 -16.24
CA LYS A 110 3.59 -11.21 -15.84
C LYS A 110 3.43 -10.17 -16.96
N TYR A 111 4.51 -9.84 -17.67
CA TYR A 111 4.43 -8.86 -18.75
C TYR A 111 3.78 -9.44 -20.01
N SER A 112 4.01 -10.71 -20.35
CA SER A 112 3.35 -11.34 -21.49
C SER A 112 1.84 -11.45 -21.30
N THR A 113 1.37 -11.79 -20.08
CA THR A 113 -0.06 -11.84 -19.76
C THR A 113 -0.73 -10.46 -19.82
N LEU A 114 -0.08 -9.40 -19.30
CA LEU A 114 -0.59 -8.03 -19.41
C LEU A 114 -0.65 -7.54 -20.86
N PHE A 115 0.37 -7.85 -21.66
CA PHE A 115 0.40 -7.50 -23.07
C PHE A 115 -0.72 -8.21 -23.85
N ALA A 116 -0.88 -9.52 -23.64
CA ALA A 116 -1.95 -10.30 -24.27
C ALA A 116 -3.34 -9.78 -23.90
N ALA A 117 -3.57 -9.44 -22.62
CA ALA A 117 -4.82 -8.85 -22.16
C ALA A 117 -5.09 -7.48 -22.81
N GLY A 118 -4.07 -6.63 -22.93
CA GLY A 118 -4.18 -5.33 -23.60
C GLY A 118 -4.55 -5.47 -25.07
N VAL A 119 -3.88 -6.38 -25.80
CA VAL A 119 -4.20 -6.69 -27.20
C VAL A 119 -5.63 -7.21 -27.32
N LEU A 120 -6.05 -8.13 -26.45
CA LEU A 120 -7.40 -8.68 -26.46
C LEU A 120 -8.47 -7.58 -26.25
N VAL A 121 -8.30 -6.69 -25.27
CA VAL A 121 -9.24 -5.59 -25.02
C VAL A 121 -9.31 -4.63 -26.21
N CYS A 122 -8.17 -4.27 -26.79
CA CYS A 122 -8.14 -3.44 -28.00
C CYS A 122 -8.85 -4.10 -29.17
N SER A 123 -8.61 -5.39 -29.41
CA SER A 123 -9.27 -6.16 -30.46
C SER A 123 -10.78 -6.26 -30.23
N ILE A 124 -11.23 -6.48 -28.98
CA ILE A 124 -12.65 -6.49 -28.63
C ILE A 124 -13.29 -5.13 -28.89
N ARG A 125 -12.62 -4.02 -28.53
CA ARG A 125 -13.13 -2.66 -28.82
C ARG A 125 -13.22 -2.38 -30.31
N LEU A 126 -12.19 -2.72 -31.07
CA LEU A 126 -12.21 -2.58 -32.53
C LEU A 126 -13.33 -3.42 -33.16
N LEU A 127 -13.49 -4.67 -32.70
CA LEU A 127 -14.57 -5.52 -33.17
C LEU A 127 -15.95 -4.96 -32.80
N TRP A 128 -16.10 -4.41 -31.59
CA TRP A 128 -17.33 -3.77 -31.12
C TRP A 128 -17.69 -2.55 -31.98
N ASP A 129 -16.72 -1.67 -32.25
CA ASP A 129 -16.94 -0.48 -33.09
C ASP A 129 -17.27 -0.86 -34.56
N LEU A 130 -16.74 -1.98 -35.05
CA LEU A 130 -17.04 -2.52 -36.40
C LEU A 130 -18.40 -3.24 -36.49
N THR A 131 -18.78 -3.98 -35.45
CA THR A 131 -20.04 -4.77 -35.42
C THR A 131 -21.24 -3.93 -35.02
N PHE A 132 -21.03 -2.96 -34.14
CA PHE A 132 -22.00 -1.96 -33.75
C PHE A 132 -21.51 -0.59 -34.21
N PRO A 133 -21.46 -0.34 -35.54
CA PRO A 133 -21.17 1.00 -36.03
C PRO A 133 -22.20 1.91 -35.39
N ARG A 134 -21.73 2.85 -34.56
CA ARG A 134 -22.57 3.77 -33.82
C ARG A 134 -23.44 4.52 -34.84
N ALA A 135 -24.70 4.13 -34.97
CA ALA A 135 -25.67 4.83 -35.78
C ALA A 135 -25.91 6.19 -35.11
N GLY A 136 -25.12 7.22 -35.46
CA GLY A 136 -25.31 8.53 -34.83
C GLY A 136 -24.25 9.62 -34.97
N THR A 137 -23.16 9.46 -35.72
CA THR A 137 -22.21 10.58 -35.97
C THR A 137 -22.46 11.35 -37.27
N THR A 138 -23.59 11.12 -37.92
CA THR A 138 -24.17 12.01 -38.94
C THR A 138 -25.53 12.51 -38.49
N ARG A 139 -25.63 13.08 -37.28
CA ARG A 139 -26.68 14.07 -37.02
C ARG A 139 -26.18 15.39 -37.59
N GLN A 140 -26.56 15.61 -38.84
CA GLN A 140 -26.68 16.90 -39.50
C GLN A 140 -27.13 17.94 -38.45
N LEU A 141 -26.21 18.81 -38.06
CA LEU A 141 -26.51 19.99 -37.26
C LEU A 141 -27.03 21.05 -38.23
N GLU A 142 -28.26 20.89 -38.67
CA GLU A 142 -28.97 21.92 -39.40
C GLU A 142 -29.93 22.61 -38.42
N THR A 143 -29.76 23.93 -38.34
CA THR A 143 -30.70 24.94 -37.83
C THR A 143 -30.71 25.22 -36.31
N ALA A 144 -29.71 25.97 -35.86
CA ALA A 144 -29.93 27.32 -35.35
C ALA A 144 -28.64 28.12 -35.57
N PRO A 145 -28.70 29.41 -35.95
CA PRO A 145 -27.55 30.29 -35.77
C PRO A 145 -27.34 30.38 -34.26
N ASP A 146 -26.41 29.56 -33.75
CA ASP A 146 -25.92 29.68 -32.39
C ASP A 146 -25.40 31.12 -32.28
N PRO A 147 -25.98 31.97 -31.42
CA PRO A 147 -25.40 33.27 -31.13
C PRO A 147 -24.08 32.95 -30.45
N ARG A 148 -23.01 32.81 -31.24
CA ARG A 148 -21.63 32.74 -30.75
C ARG A 148 -21.56 33.83 -29.68
N PRO A 149 -21.48 33.47 -28.38
CA PRO A 149 -21.48 34.48 -27.36
C PRO A 149 -20.29 35.37 -27.68
N GLU A 150 -20.60 36.64 -27.91
CA GLU A 150 -19.64 37.72 -28.09
C GLU A 150 -18.43 37.45 -27.23
N ALA A 151 -17.29 37.20 -27.89
CA ALA A 151 -15.97 37.03 -27.32
C ALA A 151 -15.95 36.29 -25.98
N VAL A 152 -15.75 34.96 -26.03
CA VAL A 152 -15.32 34.08 -24.92
C VAL A 152 -14.60 34.88 -23.85
N ARG A 153 -15.37 35.38 -22.89
CA ARG A 153 -14.81 36.16 -21.79
C ARG A 153 -14.15 35.09 -20.95
N ALA A 154 -12.83 34.96 -21.08
CA ALA A 154 -12.07 33.92 -20.42
C ALA A 154 -12.48 33.91 -18.93
N LEU A 155 -13.25 32.88 -18.54
CA LEU A 155 -13.73 32.75 -17.17
C LEU A 155 -12.52 32.84 -16.25
N ARG A 156 -12.63 33.64 -15.19
CA ARG A 156 -11.60 33.64 -14.15
C ARG A 156 -11.68 32.31 -13.41
N ALA A 157 -10.59 31.92 -12.76
CA ALA A 157 -10.54 30.67 -12.01
C ALA A 157 -11.68 30.53 -10.99
N ALA A 158 -12.07 31.63 -10.32
CA ALA A 158 -13.20 31.67 -9.39
C ALA A 158 -14.53 31.32 -10.07
N ASP A 159 -14.83 31.97 -11.19
CA ASP A 159 -16.08 31.76 -11.94
C ASP A 159 -16.13 30.35 -12.54
N PHE A 160 -14.98 29.82 -12.98
CA PHE A 160 -14.87 28.46 -13.47
C PHE A 160 -15.17 27.41 -12.40
N LEU A 161 -14.66 27.59 -11.17
CA LEU A 161 -14.96 26.70 -10.04
C LEU A 161 -16.43 26.74 -9.63
N GLN A 162 -17.04 27.93 -9.65
CA GLN A 162 -18.46 28.09 -9.40
C GLN A 162 -19.30 27.42 -10.49
N ALA A 163 -18.96 27.65 -11.77
CA ALA A 163 -19.61 26.98 -12.89
C ALA A 163 -19.48 25.46 -12.81
N THR A 164 -18.31 24.95 -12.39
CA THR A 164 -18.10 23.50 -12.18
C THR A 164 -19.04 22.95 -11.11
N SER A 165 -19.20 23.67 -10.00
CA SER A 165 -20.18 23.32 -8.95
C SER A 165 -21.60 23.30 -9.48
N GLU A 166 -21.98 24.28 -10.30
CA GLU A 166 -23.32 24.34 -10.90
C GLU A 166 -23.57 23.19 -11.89
N THR A 167 -22.59 22.86 -12.73
CA THR A 167 -22.68 21.72 -13.65
C THR A 167 -22.91 20.42 -12.87
N ILE A 168 -22.16 20.19 -11.78
CA ILE A 168 -22.36 19.01 -10.93
C ILE A 168 -23.77 19.00 -10.33
N ARG A 169 -24.26 20.15 -9.85
CA ARG A 169 -25.58 20.26 -9.21
C ARG A 169 -26.71 19.94 -10.18
N VAL A 170 -26.60 20.36 -11.43
CA VAL A 170 -27.61 20.12 -12.47
C VAL A 170 -27.56 18.67 -12.94
N ARG A 171 -26.36 18.09 -13.09
CA ARG A 171 -26.18 16.76 -13.68
C ARG A 171 -26.20 15.63 -12.67
N GLY A 172 -26.02 15.91 -11.39
CA GLY A 172 -25.74 14.93 -10.35
C GLY A 172 -24.25 14.66 -10.22
N TRP A 173 -23.79 14.51 -8.99
CA TRP A 173 -22.41 14.12 -8.69
C TRP A 173 -22.20 12.61 -8.76
N MET A 174 -21.03 12.18 -9.27
CA MET A 174 -20.63 10.77 -9.25
C MET A 174 -19.14 10.54 -8.96
N GLN A 175 -18.81 9.28 -8.65
CA GLN A 175 -17.45 8.79 -8.37
C GLN A 175 -17.00 7.77 -9.42
N GLY A 176 -15.68 7.66 -9.62
CA GLY A 176 -15.05 6.58 -10.39
C GLY A 176 -15.04 6.76 -11.91
N ASP A 177 -16.02 7.47 -12.48
CA ASP A 177 -16.05 7.80 -13.90
C ASP A 177 -16.09 9.31 -14.15
N PHE A 178 -15.71 9.71 -15.37
CA PHE A 178 -15.75 11.12 -15.77
C PHE A 178 -17.18 11.63 -15.98
N VAL A 179 -17.95 10.91 -16.79
CA VAL A 179 -19.30 11.29 -17.18
C VAL A 179 -20.10 10.02 -17.41
N THR A 180 -21.28 9.93 -16.81
CA THR A 180 -22.32 8.93 -17.11
C THR A 180 -23.59 9.66 -17.52
N PRO A 181 -24.65 8.96 -17.96
CA PRO A 181 -25.97 9.58 -18.13
C PRO A 181 -26.49 10.22 -16.83
N ASP A 182 -26.19 9.60 -15.69
CA ASP A 182 -26.78 9.94 -14.39
C ASP A 182 -25.96 10.93 -13.56
N GLY A 183 -24.73 11.26 -13.98
CA GLY A 183 -23.89 12.18 -13.23
C GLY A 183 -22.53 12.48 -13.85
N VAL A 184 -21.82 13.41 -13.21
CA VAL A 184 -20.46 13.81 -13.57
C VAL A 184 -19.58 13.91 -12.33
N CYS A 185 -18.31 13.52 -12.45
CA CYS A 185 -17.32 13.86 -11.43
C CYS A 185 -16.78 15.27 -11.65
N VAL A 186 -15.98 15.77 -10.70
CA VAL A 186 -15.37 17.10 -10.78
C VAL A 186 -14.59 17.31 -12.08
N ILE A 187 -13.71 16.36 -12.44
CA ILE A 187 -12.92 16.46 -13.67
C ILE A 187 -13.80 16.33 -14.92
N GLY A 188 -14.89 15.57 -14.85
CA GLY A 188 -15.87 15.47 -15.93
C GLY A 188 -16.56 16.80 -16.21
N ALA A 189 -17.07 17.43 -15.16
CA ALA A 189 -17.70 18.76 -15.23
C ALA A 189 -16.73 19.82 -15.76
N GLU A 190 -15.47 19.84 -15.28
CA GLU A 190 -14.44 20.75 -15.81
C GLU A 190 -14.17 20.52 -17.30
N ARG A 191 -14.07 19.26 -17.73
CA ARG A 191 -13.86 18.92 -19.15
C ARG A 191 -15.03 19.34 -20.01
N GLU A 192 -16.26 19.21 -19.51
CA GLU A 192 -17.47 19.63 -20.20
C GLU A 192 -17.48 21.15 -20.42
N LEU A 193 -17.15 21.93 -19.39
CA LEU A 193 -17.02 23.40 -19.48
C LEU A 193 -15.92 23.84 -20.46
N VAL A 194 -14.80 23.11 -20.49
CA VAL A 194 -13.72 23.40 -21.45
C VAL A 194 -14.13 23.02 -22.87
N HIS A 195 -14.83 21.90 -23.06
CA HIS A 195 -15.26 21.44 -24.38
C HIS A 195 -16.35 22.32 -25.00
N SER A 196 -17.25 22.86 -24.17
CA SER A 196 -18.28 23.82 -24.57
C SER A 196 -17.76 25.23 -24.79
N GLY A 197 -16.46 25.47 -24.58
CA GLY A 197 -15.81 26.76 -24.86
C GLY A 197 -16.04 27.84 -23.80
N TYR A 198 -16.69 27.52 -22.68
CA TYR A 198 -16.84 28.46 -21.56
C TYR A 198 -15.49 28.83 -20.93
N ALA A 199 -14.54 27.88 -20.91
CA ALA A 199 -13.21 28.10 -20.35
C ALA A 199 -12.10 27.39 -21.12
N SER A 200 -10.86 27.78 -20.84
CA SER A 200 -9.67 27.13 -21.41
C SER A 200 -9.12 26.05 -20.47
N ARG A 201 -8.31 25.13 -21.02
CA ARG A 201 -7.54 24.16 -20.21
C ARG A 201 -6.60 24.85 -19.21
N LYS A 202 -6.10 26.04 -19.55
CA LYS A 202 -5.27 26.85 -18.65
C LYS A 202 -6.09 27.33 -17.46
N THR A 203 -7.29 27.87 -17.69
CA THR A 203 -8.23 28.27 -16.63
C THR A 203 -8.52 27.12 -15.68
N ALA A 204 -8.81 25.92 -16.20
CA ALA A 204 -9.04 24.73 -15.39
C ALA A 204 -7.81 24.34 -14.56
N THR A 205 -6.60 24.44 -15.14
CA THR A 205 -5.34 24.17 -14.43
C THR A 205 -5.13 25.15 -13.27
N ASP A 206 -5.38 26.44 -13.51
CA ASP A 206 -5.23 27.51 -12.52
C ASP A 206 -6.28 27.34 -11.39
N ALA A 207 -7.55 27.08 -11.74
CA ALA A 207 -8.61 26.71 -10.80
C ALA A 207 -8.23 25.51 -9.91
N ASN A 208 -7.63 24.49 -10.50
CA ASN A 208 -7.21 23.29 -9.79
C ASN A 208 -6.06 23.50 -8.80
N VAL A 209 -5.31 24.61 -8.89
CA VAL A 209 -4.39 25.01 -7.83
C VAL A 209 -5.16 25.38 -6.55
N TYR A 210 -6.20 26.21 -6.69
CA TYR A 210 -7.04 26.63 -5.56
C TYR A 210 -7.81 25.47 -4.95
N LEU A 211 -8.40 24.61 -5.79
CA LEU A 211 -9.13 23.44 -5.29
C LEU A 211 -8.22 22.50 -4.48
N ARG A 212 -7.02 22.19 -4.99
CA ARG A 212 -6.02 21.38 -4.26
C ARG A 212 -5.63 21.99 -2.91
N SER A 213 -5.55 23.33 -2.83
CA SER A 213 -5.26 24.04 -1.59
C SER A 213 -6.37 23.90 -0.54
N VAL A 214 -7.63 23.82 -0.96
CA VAL A 214 -8.79 23.68 -0.06
C VAL A 214 -8.92 22.25 0.44
N ILE A 215 -8.79 21.28 -0.46
CA ILE A 215 -9.00 19.86 -0.12
C ILE A 215 -7.80 19.23 0.61
N GLY A 216 -6.63 19.90 0.64
CA GLY A 216 -5.43 19.39 1.29
C GLY A 216 -4.85 18.13 0.61
N ARG A 217 -5.13 17.92 -0.67
CA ARG A 217 -4.72 16.74 -1.45
C ARG A 217 -4.09 17.15 -2.77
N ARG A 218 -3.10 16.38 -3.22
CA ARG A 218 -2.40 16.61 -4.49
C ARG A 218 -3.21 16.17 -5.71
N SER A 219 -4.08 15.17 -5.56
CA SER A 219 -4.87 14.57 -6.65
C SER A 219 -6.36 14.80 -6.42
N ILE A 220 -6.98 15.54 -7.33
CA ILE A 220 -8.44 15.78 -7.33
C ILE A 220 -9.21 14.49 -7.64
N PRO A 221 -8.84 13.65 -8.64
CA PRO A 221 -9.52 12.37 -8.85
C PRO A 221 -9.53 11.48 -7.61
N ARG A 222 -8.36 11.29 -6.96
CA ARG A 222 -8.27 10.47 -5.74
C ARG A 222 -9.08 11.05 -4.58
N TRP A 223 -9.25 12.37 -4.52
CA TRP A 223 -10.07 13.02 -3.51
C TRP A 223 -11.58 12.89 -3.80
N ASN A 224 -11.98 12.99 -5.07
CA ASN A 224 -13.36 12.80 -5.54
C ASN A 224 -13.82 11.35 -5.29
N ASP A 225 -12.98 10.38 -5.64
CA ASP A 225 -13.31 8.95 -5.61
C ASP A 225 -13.15 8.31 -4.22
N ASN A 226 -13.08 9.12 -3.17
CA ASN A 226 -13.07 8.61 -1.81
C ASN A 226 -14.49 8.18 -1.41
N LEU A 227 -14.69 6.92 -1.00
CA LEU A 227 -16.01 6.36 -0.65
C LEU A 227 -16.77 7.11 0.45
N GLN A 228 -16.10 7.92 1.27
CA GLN A 228 -16.74 8.74 2.30
C GLN A 228 -17.12 10.14 1.80
N ARG A 229 -16.82 10.47 0.54
CA ARG A 229 -17.14 11.75 -0.06
C ARG A 229 -18.63 11.83 -0.36
N THR A 230 -19.20 13.01 -0.14
CA THR A 230 -20.58 13.32 -0.52
C THR A 230 -20.58 14.50 -1.50
N GLU A 231 -21.64 14.58 -2.31
CA GLU A 231 -21.87 15.68 -3.26
C GLU A 231 -21.79 17.05 -2.58
N GLU A 232 -22.46 17.21 -1.44
CA GLU A 232 -22.44 18.45 -0.65
C GLU A 232 -21.02 18.85 -0.23
N GLN A 233 -20.16 17.90 0.15
CA GLN A 233 -18.76 18.19 0.45
C GLN A 233 -17.98 18.63 -0.80
N VAL A 234 -18.32 18.11 -1.98
CA VAL A 234 -17.70 18.51 -3.25
C VAL A 234 -18.08 19.94 -3.60
N HIS A 235 -19.38 20.27 -3.53
CA HIS A 235 -19.85 21.65 -3.75
C HIS A 235 -19.19 22.63 -2.79
N ARG A 236 -19.18 22.31 -1.48
CA ARG A 236 -18.55 23.17 -0.47
C ARG A 236 -17.07 23.40 -0.76
N ALA A 237 -16.34 22.37 -1.19
CA ALA A 237 -14.93 22.49 -1.54
C ALA A 237 -14.72 23.38 -2.80
N LEU A 238 -15.55 23.22 -3.83
CA LEU A 238 -15.50 24.04 -5.05
C LEU A 238 -15.80 25.50 -4.75
N LEU A 239 -16.84 25.79 -3.96
CA LEU A 239 -17.21 27.15 -3.58
C LEU A 239 -16.15 27.82 -2.68
N ALA A 240 -15.58 27.07 -1.72
CA ALA A 240 -14.47 27.58 -0.90
C ALA A 240 -13.21 27.85 -1.74
N ALA A 241 -12.95 27.03 -2.76
CA ALA A 241 -11.85 27.24 -3.69
C ALA A 241 -12.10 28.46 -4.59
N ALA A 242 -13.35 28.65 -5.04
CA ALA A 242 -13.76 29.83 -5.80
C ALA A 242 -13.54 31.11 -5.00
N GLU A 243 -13.92 31.12 -3.71
CA GLU A 243 -13.72 32.27 -2.83
C GLU A 243 -12.24 32.61 -2.67
N ARG A 244 -11.38 31.62 -2.40
CA ARG A 244 -9.92 31.82 -2.35
C ARG A 244 -9.36 32.40 -3.65
N ALA A 245 -9.87 31.93 -4.79
CA ALA A 245 -9.46 32.44 -6.09
C ALA A 245 -9.90 33.89 -6.32
N ARG A 246 -11.03 34.33 -5.76
CA ARG A 246 -11.45 35.74 -5.80
C ARG A 246 -10.52 36.60 -4.95
N THR A 247 -10.20 36.18 -3.72
CA THR A 247 -9.30 36.92 -2.83
C THR A 247 -7.91 37.08 -3.43
N ALA A 248 -7.40 36.07 -4.15
CA ALA A 248 -6.08 36.13 -4.80
C ALA A 248 -6.03 37.00 -6.06
N ALA A 249 -7.19 37.40 -6.60
CA ALA A 249 -7.29 38.23 -7.81
C ALA A 249 -7.54 39.72 -7.50
N GLN A 250 -7.68 40.09 -6.22
CA GLN A 250 -7.77 41.46 -5.73
C GLN A 250 -6.37 42.04 -5.53
#